data_AF-A0A2N6FUN8-F1
#
_entry.id   AF-A0A2N6FUN8-F1
#
_cell.length_a   1.000
_cell.length_b   1.000
_cell.length_c   1.000
_cell.angle_alpha   90.00
_cell.angle_beta   90.00
_cell.angle_gamma   90.00
#
_symmetry.space_group_name_H-M   'P 1'
#
loop_
_entity.id
_entity.type
_entity.pdbx_description
1 polymer ?
#
loop_
_entity_poly.entity_id
_entity_poly.type
_entity_poly.pdbx_seq_one_letter_code
_entity_poly.pdbx_strand_id
1 'polypeptide(L)'
;MFFMKIVENIGDKVIIYSFATYDFLVFLFKCIGNIFLPSNYSKSSRIFLVKQIYLSSIENLFSFIFLALFLGSIIIVIAISFAITFNLVDQMGDLLVLLIVNEFSPFFTTLFFILVYSLSLQEKIRSIKRENSKLSSKIYIPKLINGLLIVPLMALLFATIMILSGYIVSSLYLNIDLFTYKNLIINSISFENILILLIKS
;
A
#
# COMPACT_ATOMS: atom_id res chain seq x y z
N MET A 1 2.40 -46.23 13.25
CA MET A 1 3.61 -45.46 13.60
C MET A 1 3.77 -44.18 12.75
N PHE A 2 3.57 -44.23 11.43
CA PHE A 2 3.67 -43.06 10.54
C PHE A 2 2.66 -41.94 10.87
N PHE A 3 1.40 -42.28 11.13
CA PHE A 3 0.35 -41.32 11.46
C PHE A 3 0.64 -40.55 12.76
N MET A 4 1.18 -41.23 13.77
CA MET A 4 1.51 -40.64 15.07
C MET A 4 2.66 -39.62 14.96
N LYS A 5 3.69 -39.94 14.15
CA LYS A 5 4.78 -39.00 13.83
C LYS A 5 4.31 -37.76 13.03
N ILE A 6 3.30 -37.90 12.17
CA ILE A 6 2.71 -36.76 11.45
C ILE A 6 1.99 -35.84 12.42
N VAL A 7 1.18 -36.40 13.32
CA VAL A 7 0.45 -35.62 14.33
C VAL A 7 1.43 -34.90 15.27
N GLU A 8 2.48 -35.57 15.71
CA GLU A 8 3.54 -34.98 16.54
C GLU A 8 4.27 -33.83 15.84
N ASN A 9 4.68 -34.02 14.57
CA ASN A 9 5.37 -32.98 13.80
C ASN A 9 4.48 -31.78 13.45
N ILE A 10 3.16 -32.00 13.29
CA ILE A 10 2.19 -30.90 13.17
C ILE A 10 2.05 -30.18 14.52
N GLY A 11 1.93 -30.92 15.62
CA GLY A 11 1.84 -30.38 16.97
C GLY A 11 3.04 -29.48 17.31
N ASP A 12 4.26 -29.97 17.10
CA ASP A 12 5.48 -29.21 17.37
C ASP A 12 5.55 -27.93 16.53
N LYS A 13 5.23 -28.01 15.24
CA LYS A 13 5.19 -26.82 14.37
C LYS A 13 4.16 -25.80 14.84
N VAL A 14 2.95 -26.24 15.19
CA VAL A 14 1.88 -25.35 15.67
C VAL A 14 2.30 -24.65 16.96
N ILE A 15 2.92 -25.37 17.89
CA ILE A 15 3.43 -24.81 19.14
C ILE A 15 4.50 -23.75 18.86
N ILE A 16 5.48 -24.06 18.00
CA ILE A 16 6.55 -23.13 17.63
C ILE A 16 5.98 -21.87 16.95
N TYR A 17 5.05 -22.02 16.00
CA TYR A 17 4.42 -20.88 15.34
C TYR A 17 3.59 -20.04 16.31
N SER A 18 2.90 -20.66 17.28
CA SER A 18 2.12 -19.95 18.30
C SER A 18 2.99 -19.13 19.25
N PHE A 19 4.16 -19.65 19.65
CA PHE A 19 5.09 -18.87 20.46
C PHE A 19 5.72 -17.73 19.66
N ALA A 20 6.10 -18.00 18.41
CA ALA A 20 6.66 -16.96 17.53
C ALA A 20 5.66 -15.82 17.26
N THR A 21 4.38 -16.12 17.08
CA THR A 21 3.34 -15.09 16.92
C THR A 21 3.14 -14.29 18.19
N TYR A 22 3.14 -14.93 19.37
CA TYR A 22 3.05 -14.24 20.65
C TYR A 22 4.22 -13.27 20.87
N ASP A 23 5.46 -13.73 20.67
CA ASP A 23 6.66 -12.88 20.83
C ASP A 23 6.64 -11.69 19.87
N PHE A 24 6.20 -11.92 18.63
CA PHE A 24 6.03 -10.86 17.64
C PHE A 24 4.96 -9.85 18.08
N LEU A 25 3.84 -10.32 18.62
CA LEU A 25 2.72 -9.49 19.06
C LEU A 25 3.13 -8.59 20.25
N VAL A 26 3.86 -9.16 21.22
CA VAL A 26 4.46 -8.40 22.34
C VAL A 26 5.46 -7.35 21.83
N PHE A 27 6.31 -7.71 20.86
CA PHE A 27 7.24 -6.78 20.23
C PHE A 27 6.51 -5.63 19.52
N LEU A 28 5.41 -5.92 18.82
CA LEU A 28 4.60 -4.94 18.10
C LEU A 28 3.95 -3.95 19.07
N PHE A 29 3.32 -4.43 20.15
CA PHE A 29 2.77 -3.56 21.19
C PHE A 29 3.83 -2.67 21.84
N LYS A 30 5.03 -3.22 22.10
CA LYS A 30 6.15 -2.44 22.62
C LYS A 30 6.61 -1.36 21.62
N CYS A 31 6.59 -1.65 20.31
CA CYS A 31 6.90 -0.67 19.28
C CYS A 31 5.87 0.46 19.24
N ILE A 32 4.58 0.13 19.28
CA ILE A 32 3.49 1.12 19.30
C ILE A 32 3.62 2.03 20.54
N GLY A 33 3.82 1.46 21.73
CA GLY A 33 4.03 2.27 22.95
C GLY A 33 5.25 3.18 22.85
N ASN A 34 6.33 2.71 22.20
CA ASN A 34 7.55 3.49 22.01
C ASN A 34 7.42 4.62 20.97
N ILE A 35 6.43 4.59 20.07
CA ILE A 35 6.13 5.68 19.13
C ILE A 35 5.62 6.92 19.88
N PHE A 36 4.89 6.75 20.99
CA PHE A 36 4.35 7.87 21.77
C PHE A 36 5.37 8.50 22.74
N LEU A 37 6.55 7.89 22.90
CA LEU A 37 7.59 8.39 23.81
C LEU A 37 8.43 9.50 23.14
N PRO A 38 8.34 10.76 23.60
CA PRO A 38 9.04 11.88 22.97
C PRO A 38 10.58 11.77 23.06
N SER A 39 11.10 11.02 24.03
CA SER A 39 12.53 10.79 24.23
C SER A 39 13.21 10.06 23.06
N ASN A 40 12.44 9.33 22.25
CA ASN A 40 12.96 8.61 21.08
C ASN A 40 13.18 9.53 19.85
N TYR A 41 12.57 10.72 19.81
CA TYR A 41 12.62 11.66 18.67
C TYR A 41 13.79 12.66 18.71
N SER A 42 14.99 12.14 18.95
CA SER A 42 16.24 12.91 18.85
C SER A 42 16.50 13.43 17.43
N LYS A 43 17.35 14.46 17.26
CA LYS A 43 17.70 15.04 15.96
C LYS A 43 18.14 14.00 14.91
N SER A 44 18.89 12.97 15.35
CA SER A 44 19.35 11.87 14.50
C SER A 44 18.19 11.03 13.93
N SER A 45 17.15 10.76 14.73
CA SER A 45 15.97 10.00 14.28
C SER A 45 15.15 10.74 13.22
N ARG A 46 15.08 12.08 13.29
CA ARG A 46 14.36 12.91 12.31
C ARG A 46 15.07 12.94 10.96
N ILE A 47 16.38 13.05 10.98
CA ILE A 47 17.20 12.96 9.75
C ILE A 47 17.03 11.59 9.10
N PHE A 48 16.99 10.53 9.92
CA PHE A 48 16.76 9.18 9.44
C PHE A 48 15.35 8.98 8.87
N LEU A 49 14.32 9.58 9.47
CA LEU A 49 12.96 9.64 8.94
C LEU A 49 12.95 10.24 7.53
N VAL A 50 13.50 11.45 7.35
CA VAL A 50 13.52 12.12 6.04
C VAL A 50 14.25 11.28 4.99
N LYS A 51 15.39 10.69 5.36
CA LYS A 51 16.13 9.80 4.46
C LYS A 51 15.29 8.57 4.06
N GLN A 52 14.51 8.02 4.98
CA GLN A 52 13.63 6.90 4.65
C GLN A 52 12.50 7.30 3.73
N ILE A 53 11.90 8.48 3.94
CA ILE A 53 10.83 8.97 3.06
C ILE A 53 11.35 9.06 1.62
N TYR A 54 12.54 9.64 1.46
CA TYR A 54 13.21 9.74 0.17
C TYR A 54 13.44 8.36 -0.48
N LEU A 55 14.04 7.42 0.25
CA LEU A 55 14.35 6.08 -0.27
C LEU A 55 13.09 5.25 -0.56
N SER A 56 12.05 5.36 0.26
CA SER A 56 10.84 4.54 0.06
C SER A 56 9.98 5.04 -1.09
N SER A 57 9.91 6.37 -1.29
CA SER A 57 9.01 6.97 -2.27
C SER A 57 9.71 7.35 -3.57
N ILE A 58 10.76 8.17 -3.48
CA ILE A 58 11.36 8.82 -4.66
C ILE A 58 12.17 7.82 -5.48
N GLU A 59 12.90 6.93 -4.83
CA GLU A 59 13.71 5.91 -5.50
C GLU A 59 12.87 4.98 -6.38
N ASN A 60 11.67 4.62 -5.92
CA ASN A 60 10.77 3.70 -6.61
C ASN A 60 9.66 4.40 -7.41
N LEU A 61 9.69 5.73 -7.49
CA LEU A 61 8.62 6.55 -8.05
C LEU A 61 8.36 6.23 -9.52
N PHE A 62 9.42 6.01 -10.30
CA PHE A 62 9.30 5.72 -11.73
C PHE A 62 8.55 4.40 -11.98
N SER A 63 8.97 3.32 -11.30
CA SER A 63 8.29 2.03 -11.38
C SER A 63 6.85 2.10 -10.88
N PHE A 64 6.60 2.92 -9.86
CA PHE A 64 5.27 3.12 -9.29
C PHE A 64 4.31 3.81 -10.26
N ILE A 65 4.75 4.90 -10.92
CA ILE A 65 3.97 5.61 -11.93
C ILE A 65 3.67 4.71 -13.13
N PHE A 66 4.69 3.97 -13.60
CA PHE A 66 4.52 3.04 -14.72
C PHE A 66 3.49 1.97 -14.40
N LEU A 67 3.55 1.40 -13.20
CA LEU A 67 2.57 0.42 -12.73
C LEU A 67 1.15 1.00 -12.65
N ALA A 68 1.01 2.21 -12.09
CA ALA A 68 -0.28 2.90 -11.97
C ALA A 68 -0.92 3.18 -13.34
N LEU A 69 -0.13 3.65 -14.31
CA LEU A 69 -0.59 3.90 -15.68
C LEU A 69 -1.06 2.60 -16.35
N PHE A 70 -0.25 1.55 -16.28
CA PHE A 70 -0.55 0.27 -16.92
C PHE A 70 -1.78 -0.42 -16.31
N LEU A 71 -1.83 -0.52 -14.98
CA LEU A 71 -2.99 -1.08 -14.28
C LEU A 71 -4.23 -0.23 -14.50
N GLY A 72 -4.09 1.11 -14.47
CA GLY A 72 -5.16 2.05 -14.80
C GLY A 72 -5.78 1.73 -16.15
N SER A 73 -4.98 1.63 -17.21
CA SER A 73 -5.49 1.35 -18.55
C SER A 73 -6.32 0.08 -18.60
N ILE A 74 -5.82 -1.01 -18.00
CA ILE A 74 -6.49 -2.31 -18.00
C ILE A 74 -7.81 -2.25 -17.21
N ILE A 75 -7.77 -1.69 -16.00
CA ILE A 75 -8.93 -1.64 -15.10
C ILE A 75 -10.04 -0.79 -15.68
N ILE A 76 -9.72 0.35 -16.32
CA ILE A 76 -10.72 1.20 -16.96
C ILE A 76 -11.37 0.49 -18.16
N VAL A 77 -10.63 -0.23 -19.01
CA VAL A 77 -11.25 -1.00 -20.11
C VAL A 77 -12.23 -2.05 -19.55
N ILE A 78 -11.85 -2.73 -18.47
CA ILE A 78 -12.71 -3.71 -17.81
C ILE A 78 -13.96 -3.02 -17.23
N ALA A 79 -13.80 -1.88 -16.55
CA ALA A 79 -14.91 -1.14 -15.97
C ALA A 79 -15.88 -0.60 -17.03
N ILE A 80 -15.37 -0.08 -18.16
CA ILE A 80 -16.20 0.38 -19.28
C ILE A 80 -16.98 -0.80 -19.87
N SER A 81 -16.29 -1.92 -20.12
CA SER A 81 -16.92 -3.12 -20.66
C SER A 81 -18.03 -3.64 -19.73
N PHE A 82 -17.77 -3.63 -18.42
CA PHE A 82 -18.76 -4.00 -17.40
C PHE A 82 -19.98 -3.07 -17.45
N ALA A 83 -19.77 -1.75 -17.41
CA ALA A 83 -20.87 -0.78 -17.43
C ALA A 83 -21.72 -0.88 -18.72
N ILE A 84 -21.12 -1.16 -19.87
CA ILE A 84 -21.86 -1.42 -21.12
C ILE A 84 -22.69 -2.69 -21.01
N THR A 85 -22.11 -3.80 -20.52
CA THR A 85 -22.83 -5.09 -20.43
C THR A 85 -24.03 -5.05 -19.49
N PHE A 86 -24.00 -4.21 -18.45
CA PHE A 86 -25.08 -4.08 -17.48
C PHE A 86 -26.00 -2.86 -17.71
N ASN A 87 -25.84 -2.13 -18.82
CA ASN A 87 -26.57 -0.87 -19.09
C ASN A 87 -26.43 0.17 -17.97
N LEU A 88 -25.27 0.24 -17.33
CA LEU A 88 -24.93 1.18 -16.24
C LEU A 88 -24.11 2.37 -16.75
N VAL A 89 -24.31 2.77 -18.02
CA VAL A 89 -23.51 3.83 -18.66
C VAL A 89 -23.67 5.17 -17.92
N ASP A 90 -24.88 5.47 -17.45
CA ASP A 90 -25.19 6.69 -16.71
C ASP A 90 -24.47 6.78 -15.35
N GLN A 91 -24.09 5.63 -14.78
CA GLN A 91 -23.40 5.50 -13.48
C GLN A 91 -21.90 5.17 -13.65
N MET A 92 -21.36 5.31 -14.86
CA MET A 92 -19.94 5.00 -15.11
C MET A 92 -18.98 5.80 -14.22
N GLY A 93 -19.29 7.07 -13.94
CA GLY A 93 -18.47 7.91 -13.07
C GLY A 93 -18.35 7.33 -11.66
N ASP A 94 -19.48 6.97 -11.06
CA ASP A 94 -19.54 6.37 -9.72
C ASP A 94 -18.83 5.02 -9.69
N LEU A 95 -19.04 4.18 -10.71
CA LEU A 95 -18.35 2.89 -10.84
C LEU A 95 -16.83 3.04 -10.95
N LEU A 96 -16.36 3.98 -11.76
CA LEU A 96 -14.94 4.25 -11.93
C LEU A 96 -14.32 4.76 -10.62
N VAL A 97 -14.97 5.71 -9.95
CA VAL A 97 -14.47 6.25 -8.68
C VAL A 97 -14.43 5.16 -7.62
N LEU A 98 -15.50 4.37 -7.46
CA LEU A 98 -15.56 3.29 -6.49
C LEU A 98 -14.43 2.27 -6.72
N LEU A 99 -14.30 1.76 -7.94
CA LEU A 99 -13.29 0.75 -8.26
C LEU A 99 -11.87 1.30 -8.14
N ILE A 100 -11.60 2.47 -8.74
CA ILE A 100 -10.24 3.02 -8.82
C ILE A 100 -9.82 3.57 -7.45
N VAL A 101 -10.61 4.46 -6.86
CA VAL A 101 -10.24 5.20 -5.65
C VAL A 101 -10.36 4.33 -4.41
N ASN A 102 -11.48 3.62 -4.23
CA ASN A 102 -11.75 2.94 -2.97
C ASN A 102 -11.19 1.53 -2.88
N GLU A 103 -11.03 0.83 -4.00
CA GLU A 103 -10.57 -0.57 -3.99
C GLU A 103 -9.16 -0.73 -4.55
N PHE A 104 -8.96 -0.41 -5.83
CA PHE A 104 -7.73 -0.76 -6.52
C PHE A 104 -6.54 0.09 -6.10
N SER A 105 -6.73 1.39 -5.88
CA SER A 105 -5.62 2.24 -5.44
C SER A 105 -5.00 1.79 -4.11
N PRO A 106 -5.74 1.70 -2.99
CA PRO A 106 -5.16 1.24 -1.73
C PRO A 106 -4.63 -0.21 -1.83
N PHE A 107 -5.30 -1.09 -2.59
CA PHE A 107 -4.84 -2.46 -2.77
C PHE A 107 -3.49 -2.56 -3.50
N PHE A 108 -3.33 -1.90 -4.65
CA PHE A 108 -2.10 -1.99 -5.43
C PHE A 108 -0.94 -1.22 -4.81
N THR A 109 -1.22 -0.12 -4.12
CA THR A 109 -0.19 0.62 -3.40
C THR A 109 0.36 -0.18 -2.22
N THR A 110 -0.50 -0.75 -1.38
CA THR A 110 -0.06 -1.62 -0.29
C THR A 110 0.69 -2.85 -0.81
N LEU A 111 0.21 -3.48 -1.89
CA LEU A 111 0.91 -4.59 -2.55
C LEU A 111 2.31 -4.19 -3.03
N PHE A 112 2.43 -3.06 -3.73
CA PHE A 112 3.71 -2.54 -4.22
C PHE A 112 4.68 -2.28 -3.08
N PHE A 113 4.23 -1.61 -2.02
CA PHE A 113 5.05 -1.34 -0.86
C PHE A 113 5.47 -2.62 -0.14
N ILE A 114 4.56 -3.60 0.03
CA ILE A 114 4.93 -4.90 0.62
C ILE A 114 6.04 -5.56 -0.19
N LEU A 115 5.93 -5.60 -1.52
CA LEU A 115 6.93 -6.24 -2.38
C LEU A 115 8.28 -5.53 -2.33
N VAL A 116 8.29 -4.22 -2.59
CA VAL A 116 9.52 -3.43 -2.68
C VAL A 116 10.19 -3.27 -1.32
N TYR A 117 9.39 -2.99 -0.28
CA TYR A 117 9.91 -2.82 1.08
C TYR A 117 10.45 -4.11 1.65
N SER A 118 9.79 -5.26 1.41
CA SER A 118 10.25 -6.57 1.89
C SER A 118 11.64 -6.92 1.36
N LEU A 119 11.91 -6.65 0.08
CA LEU A 119 13.22 -6.89 -0.53
C LEU A 119 14.31 -6.07 0.16
N SER A 120 14.07 -4.77 0.39
CA SER A 120 15.02 -3.88 1.06
C SER A 120 15.27 -4.23 2.54
N LEU A 121 14.27 -4.82 3.22
CA LEU A 121 14.33 -5.20 4.62
C LEU A 121 15.15 -6.47 4.84
N GLN A 122 15.00 -7.46 3.96
CA GLN A 122 15.74 -8.71 4.04
C GLN A 122 17.25 -8.49 3.95
N GLU A 123 17.69 -7.60 3.06
CA GLU A 123 19.11 -7.25 2.92
C GLU A 123 19.65 -6.55 4.18
N LYS A 124 18.88 -5.63 4.77
CA LYS A 124 19.27 -4.92 6.00
C LYS A 124 19.25 -5.80 7.25
N ILE A 125 18.32 -6.75 7.37
CA ILE A 125 18.32 -7.70 8.49
C ILE A 125 19.53 -8.63 8.40
N ARG A 126 19.89 -9.06 7.18
CA ARG A 126 21.10 -9.85 6.96
C ARG A 126 22.37 -9.09 7.34
N SER A 127 22.46 -7.78 7.07
CA SER A 127 23.62 -6.97 7.48
C SER A 127 23.68 -6.79 9.01
N ILE A 128 22.55 -6.53 9.67
CA ILE A 128 22.49 -6.36 11.13
C ILE A 128 22.88 -7.66 11.86
N LYS A 129 22.45 -8.82 11.34
CA LYS A 129 22.88 -10.13 11.87
C LYS A 129 24.39 -10.36 11.72
N ARG A 130 25.03 -9.82 10.68
CA ARG A 130 26.49 -9.91 10.49
C ARG A 130 27.26 -9.00 11.44
N GLU A 131 26.68 -7.86 11.81
CA GLU A 131 27.33 -6.85 12.66
C GLU A 131 27.06 -7.02 14.17
N ASN A 132 26.28 -8.03 14.59
CA ASN A 132 25.89 -8.28 15.99
C ASN A 132 25.29 -7.07 16.72
N SER A 133 24.75 -6.09 15.98
CA SER A 133 24.21 -4.87 16.56
C SER A 133 22.77 -5.09 17.02
N LYS A 134 22.46 -4.72 18.27
CA LYS A 134 21.09 -4.77 18.80
C LYS A 134 20.20 -3.80 18.02
N LEU A 135 19.02 -4.25 17.61
CA LEU A 135 18.01 -3.41 16.97
C LEU A 135 17.55 -2.31 17.95
N SER A 136 18.03 -1.08 17.76
CA SER A 136 17.66 0.04 18.64
C SER A 136 16.28 0.61 18.30
N SER A 137 15.55 1.08 19.31
CA SER A 137 14.31 1.86 19.17
C SER A 137 14.44 3.03 18.21
N LYS A 138 15.63 3.63 18.14
CA LYS A 138 15.93 4.75 17.26
C LYS A 138 15.92 4.38 15.76
N ILE A 139 16.01 3.10 15.41
CA ILE A 139 16.07 2.63 14.01
C ILE A 139 14.70 2.14 13.52
N TYR A 140 13.95 1.38 14.34
CA TYR A 140 12.67 0.83 13.90
C TYR A 140 11.50 1.81 14.02
N ILE A 141 11.50 2.75 14.99
CA ILE A 141 10.42 3.73 15.15
C ILE A 141 10.27 4.61 13.90
N PRO A 142 11.35 5.23 13.37
CA PRO A 142 11.30 5.94 12.11
C PRO A 142 10.67 5.14 10.95
N LYS A 143 10.98 3.84 10.87
CA LYS A 143 10.48 2.96 9.79
C LYS A 143 8.97 2.77 9.83
N LEU A 144 8.44 2.56 11.02
CA LEU A 144 7.00 2.38 11.21
C LEU A 144 6.24 3.66 10.84
N ILE A 145 6.71 4.81 11.32
CA ILE A 145 6.10 6.11 11.03
C ILE A 145 6.21 6.44 9.54
N ASN A 146 7.34 6.14 8.92
CA ASN A 146 7.55 6.30 7.49
C ASN A 146 6.51 5.52 6.68
N GLY A 147 6.29 4.24 7.01
CA GLY A 147 5.27 3.42 6.36
C GLY A 147 3.86 3.99 6.53
N LEU A 148 3.49 4.33 7.77
CA LEU A 148 2.16 4.86 8.10
C LEU A 148 1.81 6.16 7.37
N LEU A 149 2.79 7.04 7.16
CA LEU A 149 2.54 8.32 6.48
C LEU A 149 2.60 8.17 4.95
N ILE A 150 3.54 7.39 4.43
CA ILE A 150 3.83 7.36 3.00
C ILE A 150 2.83 6.51 2.23
N VAL A 151 2.40 5.38 2.77
CA VAL A 151 1.52 4.46 2.03
C VAL A 151 0.20 5.16 1.64
N PRO A 152 -0.48 5.91 2.55
CA PRO A 152 -1.67 6.67 2.17
C PRO A 152 -1.41 7.81 1.18
N LEU A 153 -0.29 8.54 1.34
CA LEU A 153 0.11 9.59 0.40
C LEU A 153 0.35 9.03 -1.00
N MET A 154 0.96 7.85 -1.09
CA MET A 154 1.23 7.18 -2.36
C MET A 154 -0.04 6.57 -2.94
N ALA A 155 -1.00 6.11 -2.12
CA ALA A 155 -2.34 5.71 -2.57
C ALA A 155 -3.10 6.87 -3.24
N LEU A 156 -3.01 8.08 -2.69
CA LEU A 156 -3.59 9.26 -3.35
C LEU A 156 -2.93 9.52 -4.71
N LEU A 157 -1.60 9.45 -4.76
CA LEU A 157 -0.85 9.63 -6.01
C LEU A 157 -1.19 8.53 -7.04
N PHE A 158 -1.31 7.29 -6.61
CA PHE A 158 -1.68 6.18 -7.48
C PHE A 158 -3.09 6.34 -8.05
N ALA A 159 -4.06 6.76 -7.22
CA ALA A 159 -5.44 7.02 -7.65
C ALA A 159 -5.49 8.13 -8.71
N THR A 160 -4.76 9.22 -8.51
CA THR A 160 -4.72 10.34 -9.48
C THR A 160 -4.15 9.90 -10.83
N ILE A 161 -3.08 9.10 -10.83
CA ILE A 161 -2.48 8.57 -12.07
C ILE A 161 -3.41 7.58 -12.76
N MET A 162 -4.09 6.71 -12.00
CA MET A 162 -5.08 5.80 -12.57
C MET A 162 -6.23 6.55 -13.25
N ILE A 163 -6.75 7.62 -12.62
CA ILE A 163 -7.80 8.47 -13.22
C ILE A 163 -7.28 9.14 -14.50
N LEU A 164 -6.05 9.66 -14.49
CA LEU A 164 -5.41 10.23 -15.68
C LEU A 164 -5.26 9.22 -16.82
N SER A 165 -4.87 7.99 -16.50
CA SER A 165 -4.82 6.89 -17.47
C SER A 165 -6.22 6.55 -18.01
N GLY A 166 -7.22 6.58 -17.13
CA GLY A 166 -8.62 6.34 -17.48
C GLY A 166 -9.18 7.34 -18.47
N TYR A 167 -8.75 8.61 -18.42
CA TYR A 167 -9.09 9.59 -19.43
C TYR A 167 -8.62 9.18 -20.83
N ILE A 168 -7.36 8.76 -20.94
CA ILE A 168 -6.77 8.36 -22.24
C ILE A 168 -7.56 7.19 -22.84
N VAL A 169 -7.86 6.18 -22.02
CA VAL A 169 -8.63 5.01 -22.47
C VAL A 169 -10.07 5.37 -22.81
N SER A 170 -10.74 6.15 -21.95
CA SER A 170 -12.15 6.53 -22.16
C SER A 170 -12.30 7.41 -23.41
N SER A 171 -11.34 8.28 -23.68
CA SER A 171 -11.30 9.08 -24.90
C SER A 171 -11.18 8.19 -26.14
N LEU A 172 -10.35 7.15 -26.11
CA LEU A 172 -10.18 6.23 -27.24
C LEU A 172 -11.38 5.28 -27.47
N TYR A 173 -12.02 4.80 -26.41
CA TYR A 173 -13.12 3.83 -26.52
C TYR A 173 -14.50 4.47 -26.69
N LEU A 174 -14.75 5.58 -25.98
CA LEU A 174 -16.07 6.23 -25.91
C LEU A 174 -16.09 7.58 -26.65
N ASN A 175 -14.95 8.07 -27.15
CA ASN A 175 -14.82 9.39 -27.80
C ASN A 175 -15.33 10.54 -26.91
N ILE A 176 -15.07 10.46 -25.61
CA ILE A 176 -15.47 11.48 -24.62
C ILE A 176 -14.37 12.55 -24.50
N ASP A 177 -14.78 13.82 -24.49
CA ASP A 177 -13.89 14.96 -24.26
C ASP A 177 -13.37 15.03 -22.82
N LEU A 178 -12.23 15.70 -22.63
CA LEU A 178 -11.65 15.92 -21.29
C LEU A 178 -12.60 16.64 -20.33
N PHE A 179 -13.39 17.58 -20.84
CA PHE A 179 -14.31 18.36 -20.02
C PHE A 179 -15.45 17.49 -19.48
N THR A 180 -16.05 16.66 -20.33
CA THR A 180 -17.10 15.71 -19.94
C THR A 180 -16.56 14.64 -19.00
N TYR A 181 -15.40 14.04 -19.30
CA TYR A 181 -14.77 13.05 -18.40
C TYR A 181 -14.47 13.64 -17.02
N LYS A 182 -13.88 14.83 -16.97
CA LYS A 182 -13.58 15.53 -15.72
C LYS A 182 -14.86 15.78 -14.91
N ASN A 183 -15.92 16.27 -15.53
CA ASN A 183 -17.18 16.54 -14.84
C ASN A 183 -17.85 15.26 -14.33
N LEU A 184 -17.80 14.18 -15.12
CA LEU A 184 -18.30 12.87 -14.68
C LEU A 184 -17.60 12.42 -13.39
N ILE A 185 -16.27 12.48 -13.34
CA ILE A 185 -15.52 12.05 -12.17
C ILE A 185 -15.71 13.00 -10.98
N ILE A 186 -15.64 14.31 -11.18
CA ILE A 186 -15.78 15.27 -10.08
C ILE A 186 -17.16 15.16 -9.44
N ASN A 187 -18.21 14.97 -10.23
CA ASN A 187 -19.57 14.79 -9.70
C ASN A 187 -19.73 13.47 -8.92
N SER A 188 -18.89 12.47 -9.21
CA SER A 188 -18.91 11.15 -8.58
C SER A 188 -18.00 11.06 -7.34
N ILE A 189 -17.02 11.97 -7.19
CA ILE A 189 -16.10 11.98 -6.04
C ILE A 189 -16.77 12.66 -4.85
N SER A 190 -16.95 11.89 -3.77
CA SER A 190 -17.31 12.39 -2.45
C SER A 190 -16.11 12.41 -1.50
N PHE A 191 -16.24 13.17 -0.39
CA PHE A 191 -15.24 13.17 0.67
C PHE A 191 -15.08 11.79 1.34
N GLU A 192 -16.14 10.98 1.35
CA GLU A 192 -16.14 9.62 1.91
C GLU A 192 -15.17 8.71 1.14
N ASN A 193 -15.10 8.84 -0.19
CA ASN A 193 -14.17 8.05 -1.01
C ASN A 193 -12.71 8.31 -0.64
N ILE A 194 -12.37 9.56 -0.38
CA ILE A 194 -11.01 9.95 0.03
C ILE A 194 -10.70 9.39 1.42
N LEU A 195 -11.65 9.45 2.36
CA LEU A 195 -11.49 8.86 3.68
C LEU A 195 -11.32 7.35 3.62
N ILE A 196 -12.12 6.65 2.81
CA ILE A 196 -12.03 5.20 2.62
C ILE A 196 -10.64 4.82 2.08
N LEU A 197 -10.14 5.55 1.09
CA LEU A 197 -8.80 5.35 0.54
C LEU A 197 -7.73 5.51 1.64
N LEU A 198 -7.80 6.57 2.45
CA LEU A 198 -6.84 6.84 3.52
C LEU A 198 -6.89 5.81 4.66
N ILE A 199 -8.07 5.28 4.97
CA ILE A 199 -8.25 4.29 6.05
C ILE A 199 -7.81 2.89 5.60
N LYS A 200 -8.02 2.54 4.33
CA LYS A 200 -7.64 1.24 3.78
C LYS A 200 -6.15 1.10 3.48
N SER A 201 -5.45 2.21 3.24
CA SER A 201 -4.02 2.25 2.93
C SER A 201 -3.14 2.22 4.18
#